data_AF-A0A7X9H7J6-F1
#
_entry.id   AF-A0A7X9H7J6-F1
#
_cell.length_a   1.000
_cell.length_b   1.000
_cell.length_c   1.000
_cell.angle_alpha   90.00
_cell.angle_beta   90.00
_cell.angle_gamma   90.00
#
_symmetry.space_group_name_H-M   'P 1'
#
loop_
_entity.id
_entity.type
_entity.pdbx_description
1 polymer ?
#
loop_
_entity_poly.entity_id
_entity_poly.type
_entity_poly.pdbx_seq_one_letter_code
_entity_poly.pdbx_strand_id
1 'polypeptide(L)'
;KKFDSEYYEKIYFYDGKQNKKSKNFCFAVKMKGFEIEGDIANLKNGVSLFISSPDNEFMIYPYNGLLKTKEFRYKDGVADNIWGLW
;
A
#
# COMPACT_ATOMS: atom_id res chain seq x y z
N LYS A 1 11.36 12.45 3.01
CA LYS A 1 10.97 11.18 2.37
C LYS A 1 12.24 10.36 2.16
N LYS A 2 12.43 9.27 2.92
CA LYS A 2 13.59 8.38 2.75
C LYS A 2 13.08 7.12 2.04
N PHE A 3 13.01 7.18 0.71
CA PHE A 3 12.70 6.01 -0.13
C PHE A 3 14.01 5.33 -0.50
N ASP A 4 14.01 4.00 -0.59
CA ASP A 4 15.18 3.24 -1.04
C ASP A 4 15.19 3.25 -2.57
N SER A 5 15.98 4.16 -3.15
CA SER A 5 16.08 4.34 -4.61
C SER A 5 16.66 3.10 -5.29
N GLU A 6 17.59 2.41 -4.62
CA GLU A 6 18.24 1.23 -5.17
C GLU A 6 17.26 0.06 -5.26
N TYR A 7 16.48 -0.15 -4.20
CA TYR A 7 15.43 -1.18 -4.19
C TYR A 7 14.31 -0.90 -5.20
N TYR A 8 13.95 0.38 -5.37
CA TYR A 8 13.00 0.79 -6.40
C TYR A 8 13.50 0.48 -7.82
N GLU A 9 14.75 0.82 -8.13
CA GLU A 9 15.38 0.52 -9.42
C GLU A 9 15.41 -0.99 -9.68
N LYS A 10 15.79 -1.80 -8.68
CA LYS A 10 15.81 -3.28 -8.77
C LYS A 10 14.45 -3.88 -9.16
N ILE A 11 13.35 -3.34 -8.64
CA ILE A 11 12.01 -3.87 -8.93
C ILE A 11 11.50 -3.38 -10.28
N TYR A 12 11.65 -2.08 -10.56
CA TYR A 12 10.95 -1.43 -11.66
C TYR A 12 11.76 -1.29 -12.95
N PHE A 13 13.09 -1.46 -12.90
CA PHE A 13 13.98 -1.27 -14.04
C PHE A 13 14.87 -2.49 -14.30
N TYR A 14 15.27 -2.63 -15.56
CA TYR A 14 16.24 -3.61 -16.04
C TYR A 14 17.02 -2.94 -17.17
N ASP A 15 18.33 -2.80 -17.01
CA ASP A 15 19.22 -2.15 -17.98
C ASP A 15 18.75 -0.72 -18.38
N GLY A 16 18.39 0.08 -17.37
CA GLY A 16 17.90 1.46 -17.55
C GLY A 16 16.53 1.59 -18.21
N LYS A 17 15.84 0.47 -18.49
CA LYS A 17 14.49 0.44 -19.09
C LYS A 17 13.48 -0.12 -18.10
N GLN A 18 12.21 0.25 -18.28
CA GLN A 18 11.13 -0.32 -17.46
C GLN A 18 11.10 -1.84 -17.59
N ASN A 19 11.16 -2.51 -16.44
CA ASN A 19 11.12 -3.96 -16.34
C ASN A 19 9.69 -4.45 -16.56
N LYS A 20 9.46 -5.16 -17.68
CA LYS A 20 8.17 -5.76 -18.06
C LYS A 20 7.84 -7.06 -17.31
N LYS A 21 8.77 -7.62 -16.54
CA LYS A 21 8.52 -8.81 -15.72
C LYS A 21 7.44 -8.50 -14.68
N SER A 22 6.49 -9.43 -14.57
CA SER A 22 5.49 -9.42 -13.49
C SER A 22 6.19 -9.28 -12.15
N LYS A 23 5.69 -8.36 -11.33
CA LYS A 23 6.25 -8.17 -10.00
C LYS A 23 5.87 -9.36 -9.14
N ASN A 24 6.79 -9.79 -8.30
CA ASN A 24 6.64 -10.91 -7.39
C ASN A 24 5.80 -10.53 -6.17
N PHE A 25 4.72 -9.76 -6.33
CA PHE A 25 3.80 -9.44 -5.26
C PHE A 25 2.40 -9.18 -5.83
N CYS A 26 1.38 -9.38 -4.99
CA CYS A 26 0.02 -8.95 -5.28
C CYS A 26 -0.60 -8.32 -4.04
N PHE A 27 -1.69 -7.58 -4.24
CA PHE A 27 -2.43 -6.97 -3.15
C PHE A 27 -3.93 -7.03 -3.42
N ALA A 28 -4.71 -6.98 -2.34
CA ALA A 28 -6.15 -6.88 -2.37
C ALA A 28 -6.62 -5.84 -1.35
N VAL A 29 -7.67 -5.12 -1.69
CA VAL A 29 -8.28 -4.11 -0.82
C VAL A 29 -9.68 -4.56 -0.47
N LYS A 30 -9.99 -4.61 0.81
CA LYS A 30 -11.32 -4.90 1.33
C LYS A 30 -11.87 -3.66 2.02
N MET A 31 -12.96 -3.15 1.49
CA MET A 31 -13.72 -2.04 2.07
C MET A 31 -15.00 -2.62 2.68
N LYS A 32 -15.31 -2.27 3.94
CA LYS A 32 -16.52 -2.74 4.62
C LYS A 32 -17.33 -1.55 5.10
N GLY A 33 -18.65 -1.61 4.94
CA GLY A 33 -19.56 -0.57 5.43
C GLY A 33 -19.27 0.79 4.80
N PHE A 34 -19.11 0.82 3.48
CA PHE A 34 -19.00 2.07 2.74
C PHE A 34 -20.36 2.48 2.19
N GLU A 35 -20.60 3.78 2.13
CA GLU A 35 -21.76 4.39 1.47
C GLU A 35 -21.26 5.17 0.26
N ILE A 36 -21.89 4.98 -0.89
CA ILE A 36 -21.56 5.71 -2.11
C ILE A 36 -22.50 6.91 -2.20
N GLU A 37 -21.93 8.11 -2.22
CA GLU A 37 -22.62 9.37 -2.47
C GLU A 37 -22.02 10.01 -3.73
N GLY A 38 -22.70 9.80 -4.87
CA GLY A 38 -22.18 10.20 -6.18
C GLY A 38 -20.87 9.49 -6.50
N ASP A 39 -19.79 10.26 -6.65
CA ASP A 39 -18.44 9.76 -6.99
C ASP A 39 -17.56 9.48 -5.75
N ILE A 40 -18.11 9.61 -4.54
CA ILE A 40 -17.37 9.47 -3.28
C ILE A 40 -17.86 8.22 -2.53
N ALA A 41 -16.92 7.40 -2.07
CA ALA A 41 -17.19 6.31 -1.14
C ALA A 41 -16.80 6.71 0.30
N ASN A 42 -17.79 6.92 1.15
CA ASN A 42 -17.63 7.23 2.57
C ASN A 42 -17.42 5.93 3.36
N LEU A 43 -16.24 5.75 3.95
CA LEU A 43 -15.84 4.52 4.64
C LEU A 43 -16.14 4.64 6.15
N LYS A 44 -17.13 3.88 6.67
CA LYS A 44 -17.45 3.90 8.11
C LYS A 44 -16.57 2.95 8.94
N ASN A 45 -16.16 1.82 8.36
CA ASN A 45 -15.42 0.76 9.07
C ASN A 45 -13.98 0.57 8.56
N GLY A 46 -13.39 1.62 7.99
CA GLY A 46 -12.01 1.59 7.49
C GLY A 46 -11.78 0.67 6.28
N VAL A 47 -10.50 0.43 5.97
CA VAL A 47 -10.04 -0.35 4.82
C VAL A 47 -9.03 -1.38 5.29
N SER A 48 -9.17 -2.62 4.81
CA SER A 48 -8.14 -3.65 4.99
C SER A 48 -7.32 -3.79 3.71
N LEU A 49 -6.01 -3.63 3.83
CA LEU A 49 -5.05 -3.86 2.75
C LEU A 49 -4.34 -5.20 2.98
N PHE A 50 -4.49 -6.13 2.05
CA PHE A 50 -3.80 -7.42 2.05
C PHE A 50 -2.68 -7.35 1.03
N ILE A 51 -1.44 -7.66 1.42
CA ILE A 51 -0.28 -7.72 0.55
C ILE A 51 0.30 -9.12 0.67
N SER A 52 0.65 -9.75 -0.46
CA SER A 52 1.32 -11.04 -0.47
C SER A 52 2.44 -11.08 -1.49
N SER A 53 3.50 -11.82 -1.18
CA SER A 53 4.67 -11.97 -2.03
C SER A 53 5.41 -13.25 -1.63
N PRO A 54 5.95 -14.02 -2.59
CA PRO A 54 6.94 -15.07 -2.29
C PRO A 54 8.32 -14.50 -1.90
N ASP A 55 8.52 -13.18 -1.97
CA ASP A 55 9.79 -12.52 -1.67
C ASP A 55 9.75 -11.84 -0.29
N ASN A 56 10.52 -12.41 0.63
CA ASN A 56 10.61 -11.94 2.00
C ASN A 56 11.29 -10.56 2.09
N GLU A 57 12.27 -10.29 1.23
CA GLU A 57 12.93 -8.98 1.17
C GLU A 57 11.88 -7.93 0.81
N PHE A 58 11.04 -8.22 -0.19
CA PHE A 58 9.92 -7.36 -0.55
C PHE A 58 8.97 -7.11 0.61
N MET A 59 8.59 -8.10 1.41
CA MET A 59 7.60 -7.90 2.48
C MET A 59 8.10 -6.98 3.62
N ILE A 60 9.41 -6.93 3.87
CA ILE A 60 10.00 -6.13 4.94
C ILE A 60 9.88 -4.62 4.65
N TYR A 61 10.07 -4.21 3.41
CA TYR A 61 10.02 -2.80 3.01
C TYR A 61 8.65 -2.12 3.24
N PRO A 62 7.51 -2.62 2.72
CA PRO A 62 6.19 -2.07 2.97
C PRO A 62 5.77 -2.25 4.42
N TYR A 63 6.14 -3.36 5.09
CA TYR A 63 5.87 -3.53 6.53
C TYR A 63 6.49 -2.39 7.35
N ASN A 64 7.79 -2.16 7.19
CA ASN A 64 8.50 -1.08 7.88
C ASN A 64 8.01 0.31 7.47
N GLY A 65 7.61 0.48 6.22
CA GLY A 65 7.02 1.72 5.71
C GLY A 65 5.68 2.02 6.35
N LEU A 66 4.77 1.06 6.36
CA LEU A 66 3.42 1.16 6.95
C LEU A 66 3.49 1.36 8.46
N LEU A 67 4.41 0.67 9.16
CA LEU A 67 4.60 0.84 10.61
C LEU A 67 5.01 2.27 11.00
N LYS A 68 5.75 2.96 10.11
CA LYS A 68 6.18 4.36 10.33
C LYS A 68 5.13 5.37 9.88
N THR A 69 4.20 4.98 9.02
CA THR A 69 3.11 5.83 8.55
C THR A 69 2.06 5.95 9.65
N LYS A 70 1.97 7.12 10.29
CA LYS A 70 0.95 7.37 11.34
C LYS A 70 -0.37 7.89 10.77
N GLU A 71 -0.31 8.64 9.67
CA GLU A 71 -1.45 9.21 8.98
C GLU A 71 -1.29 9.01 7.48
N PHE A 72 -2.38 8.69 6.80
CA PHE A 72 -2.43 8.65 5.34
C PHE A 72 -3.41 9.72 4.84
N ARG A 73 -2.91 10.68 4.07
CA ARG A 73 -3.74 11.73 3.45
C ARG A 73 -3.87 11.46 1.97
N TYR A 74 -5.11 11.37 1.51
CA TYR A 74 -5.43 11.20 0.09
C TYR A 74 -6.43 12.27 -0.34
N LYS A 75 -6.00 13.13 -1.28
CA LYS A 75 -6.71 14.38 -1.63
C LYS A 75 -7.00 15.19 -0.36
N ASP A 76 -8.24 15.66 -0.18
CA ASP A 76 -8.69 16.41 0.99
C ASP A 76 -9.16 15.50 2.16
N GLY A 77 -9.08 14.17 1.99
CA GLY A 77 -9.45 13.19 3.01
C GLY A 77 -8.25 12.75 3.85
N VAL A 78 -8.45 12.64 5.18
CA VAL A 78 -7.50 12.06 6.13
C VAL A 78 -8.02 10.69 6.56
N ALA A 79 -7.20 9.64 6.39
CA ALA A 79 -7.45 8.33 6.94
C ALA A 79 -6.51 8.10 8.13
N ASP A 80 -7.10 7.98 9.33
CA ASP A 80 -6.38 7.67 10.56
C ASP A 80 -6.14 6.16 10.67
N ASN A 81 -4.93 5.78 11.08
CA ASN A 81 -4.54 4.38 11.26
C ASN A 81 -5.20 3.80 12.52
N ILE A 82 -6.31 3.07 12.36
CA ILE A 82 -6.95 2.34 13.47
C ILE A 82 -6.31 0.95 13.58
N TRP A 83 -5.33 0.81 14.48
CA TRP A 83 -4.86 -0.51 14.93
C TRP A 83 -5.94 -1.15 15.82
N GLY A 84 -6.84 -1.91 15.21
CA GLY A 84 -7.73 -2.85 15.92
C GLY A 84 -7.09 -4.23 15.98
N LEU A 85 -6.35 -4.52 17.03
CA LEU A 85 -6.01 -5.89 17.43
C LEU A 85 -7.17 -6.42 18.29
N TRP A 86 -7.88 -7.41 17.74
CA TRP A 86 -8.86 -8.35 18.34
C TRP A 86 -10.00 -7.77 19.19
#